data_AF-A0AAD2AKZ1-F1
#
_entry.id   AF-A0AAD2AKZ1-F1
#
_cell.length_a   1.000
_cell.length_b   1.000
_cell.length_c   1.000
_cell.angle_alpha   90.00
_cell.angle_beta   90.00
_cell.angle_gamma   90.00
#
_symmetry.space_group_name_H-M   'P 1'
#
loop_
_entity.id
_entity.type
_entity.pdbx_description
1 polymer ?
#
loop_
_entity_poly.entity_id
_entity_poly.type
_entity_poly.pdbx_seq_one_letter_code
_entity_poly.pdbx_strand_id
1 'polypeptide(L)'
;MQSEISMSYQELIAKALHGRSVNRAAQEMGLSQSALDRYTKAKVLPDYVTAMMLAKEAGVDPRDMFIALVEEEAKKKGLTAKIAEGFKKLVLLAKPRRDLIPAW
;
A
#
# COMPACT_ATOMS: atom_id res chain seq x y z
N MET A 1 17.08 -10.71 12.14
CA MET A 1 16.11 -9.61 12.35
C MET A 1 14.79 -10.09 11.81
N GLN A 2 13.81 -10.32 12.69
CA GLN A 2 12.44 -10.61 12.25
C GLN A 2 11.98 -9.40 11.44
N SER A 3 11.52 -9.62 10.21
CA SER A 3 10.63 -8.67 9.56
C SER A 3 9.41 -8.58 10.46
N GLU A 4 9.30 -7.50 11.25
CA GLU A 4 8.00 -7.13 11.78
C GLU A 4 7.05 -7.11 10.59
N ILE A 5 5.97 -7.87 10.69
CA ILE A 5 4.90 -7.84 9.71
C ILE A 5 4.32 -6.43 9.85
N SER A 6 4.83 -5.50 9.05
CA SER A 6 4.28 -4.15 8.95
C SER A 6 2.81 -4.32 8.57
N MET A 7 1.91 -3.73 9.35
CA MET A 7 0.49 -3.75 9.05
C MET A 7 0.25 -3.25 7.62
N SER A 8 -0.66 -3.89 6.91
CA SER A 8 -1.04 -3.44 5.59
C SER A 8 -1.75 -2.08 5.65
N TYR A 9 -1.67 -1.32 4.55
CA TYR A 9 -2.37 -0.05 4.42
C TYR A 9 -3.88 -0.19 4.69
N GLN A 10 -4.50 -1.28 4.25
CA GLN A 10 -5.93 -1.56 4.47
C GLN A 10 -6.26 -1.74 5.95
N GLU A 11 -5.42 -2.45 6.71
CA GLU A 11 -5.62 -2.65 8.14
C GLU A 11 -5.45 -1.35 8.92
N LEU A 12 -4.51 -0.49 8.52
CA LEU A 12 -4.31 0.83 9.14
C LEU A 12 -5.50 1.75 8.89
N ILE A 13 -6.04 1.76 7.67
CA ILE A 13 -7.25 2.52 7.36
C ILE A 13 -8.46 1.96 8.12
N ALA A 14 -8.59 0.64 8.21
CA ALA A 14 -9.67 0.01 8.99
C ALA A 14 -9.58 0.40 10.48
N LYS A 15 -8.37 0.45 11.06
CA LYS A 15 -8.15 0.96 12.42
C LYS A 15 -8.53 2.44 12.54
N ALA A 16 -8.13 3.28 11.58
CA ALA A 16 -8.50 4.70 11.59
C ALA A 16 -10.02 4.91 11.54
N LEU A 17 -10.77 4.01 10.90
CA LEU A 17 -12.23 4.11 10.85
C LEU A 17 -12.92 3.74 12.18
N HIS A 18 -12.30 2.95 13.08
CA HIS A 18 -12.93 2.47 14.32
C HIS A 18 -14.33 1.84 14.11
N GLY A 19 -14.54 1.18 12.96
CA GLY A 19 -15.85 0.62 12.59
C GLY A 19 -16.93 1.65 12.20
N ARG A 20 -16.60 2.95 12.17
CA ARG A 20 -17.50 4.01 11.70
C ARG A 20 -17.72 3.90 10.19
N SER A 21 -18.88 4.38 9.73
CA SER A 21 -19.10 4.58 8.30
C SER A 21 -18.13 5.65 7.77
N VAL A 22 -17.75 5.52 6.49
CA VAL A 22 -16.86 6.48 5.83
C VAL A 22 -17.39 7.92 5.93
N ASN A 23 -18.72 8.10 5.83
CA ASN A 23 -19.34 9.42 5.96
C ASN A 23 -19.12 10.01 7.37
N ARG A 24 -19.44 9.23 8.41
CA ARG A 24 -19.28 9.67 9.80
C ARG A 24 -17.82 9.98 10.13
N ALA A 25 -16.91 9.08 9.75
CA ALA A 25 -15.48 9.27 9.98
C ALA A 25 -14.94 10.50 9.24
N ALA A 26 -15.38 10.73 7.99
CA ALA A 26 -14.99 11.91 7.22
C ALA A 26 -15.45 13.22 7.88
N GLN A 27 -16.68 13.27 8.38
CA GLN A 27 -17.21 14.44 9.09
C GLN A 27 -16.43 14.72 10.38
N GLU A 28 -16.16 13.68 11.17
CA GLU A 28 -15.43 13.81 12.44
C GLU A 28 -13.97 14.23 12.23
N MET A 29 -13.31 13.77 11.16
CA MET A 29 -11.93 14.13 10.81
C MET A 29 -11.81 15.42 9.99
N GLY A 30 -12.92 16.04 9.58
CA GLY A 30 -12.91 17.22 8.69
C GLY A 30 -12.40 16.92 7.27
N LEU A 31 -12.53 15.68 6.80
CA LEU A 31 -12.14 15.24 5.47
C LEU A 31 -13.32 15.23 4.51
N SER A 32 -13.05 15.38 3.21
CA SER A 32 -14.06 15.07 2.19
C SER A 32 -14.42 13.58 2.25
N GLN A 33 -15.71 13.26 2.35
CA GLN A 33 -16.20 11.89 2.27
C GLN A 33 -15.70 11.19 1.00
N SER A 34 -15.65 11.90 -0.14
CA SER A 34 -15.19 11.36 -1.41
C SER A 34 -13.69 11.02 -1.40
N ALA A 35 -12.88 11.79 -0.68
CA ALA A 35 -11.46 11.54 -0.53
C ALA A 35 -11.23 10.32 0.37
N LEU A 36 -11.90 10.28 1.52
CA LEU A 36 -11.81 9.16 2.44
C LEU A 36 -12.28 7.84 1.81
N ASP A 37 -13.36 7.85 1.03
CA ASP A 37 -13.83 6.68 0.27
C ASP A 37 -12.80 6.17 -0.75
N ARG A 38 -12.03 7.07 -1.37
CA ARG A 38 -10.94 6.68 -2.28
C ARG A 38 -9.76 6.11 -1.51
N TYR A 39 -9.47 6.63 -0.31
CA TYR A 39 -8.41 6.12 0.56
C TYR A 39 -8.72 4.71 1.06
N THR A 40 -9.95 4.45 1.52
CA THR A 40 -10.38 3.12 1.97
C THR A 40 -10.32 2.08 0.86
N LYS A 41 -10.70 2.47 -0.36
CA LYS A 41 -10.61 1.57 -1.53
C LYS A 41 -9.21 1.46 -2.11
N ALA A 42 -8.20 2.09 -1.48
CA ALA A 42 -6.87 2.25 -2.02
C ALA A 42 -6.89 2.70 -3.49
N LYS A 43 -7.84 3.53 -3.93
CA LYS A 43 -7.84 4.09 -5.30
C LYS A 43 -6.83 5.22 -5.39
N VAL A 44 -6.81 6.07 -4.38
CA VAL A 44 -5.84 7.15 -4.17
C VAL A 44 -5.21 6.95 -2.80
N LEU A 45 -3.96 7.37 -2.64
CA LEU A 45 -3.31 7.38 -1.33
C LEU A 45 -3.40 8.78 -0.72
N PRO A 46 -3.56 8.90 0.61
CA PRO A 46 -3.54 10.20 1.28
C PRO A 46 -2.18 10.90 1.10
N ASP A 47 -2.19 12.23 1.12
CA ASP A 47 -0.96 13.01 1.25
C ASP A 47 -0.36 12.86 2.66
N TYR A 48 0.83 13.42 2.88
CA TYR A 48 1.55 13.25 4.14
C TYR A 48 0.79 13.80 5.36
N VAL A 49 0.06 14.90 5.20
CA VAL A 49 -0.70 15.53 6.30
C VAL A 49 -1.89 14.66 6.67
N THR A 50 -2.62 14.18 5.67
CA THR A 50 -3.77 13.29 5.85
C THR A 50 -3.33 11.92 6.37
N ALA A 51 -2.18 11.40 5.92
CA ALA A 51 -1.60 10.17 6.42
C ALA A 51 -1.24 10.28 7.90
N MET A 52 -0.64 11.40 8.33
CA MET A 52 -0.34 11.64 9.74
C MET A 52 -1.61 11.73 10.58
N MET A 53 -2.67 12.37 10.06
CA MET A 53 -3.97 12.42 10.72
C MET A 53 -4.56 11.02 10.90
N LEU A 54 -4.57 10.20 9.84
CA LEU A 54 -5.06 8.83 9.88
C LEU A 54 -4.24 7.94 10.82
N ALA A 55 -2.91 8.14 10.89
CA ALA A 55 -2.04 7.43 11.82
C ALA A 55 -2.40 7.75 13.27
N LYS A 56 -2.60 9.03 13.59
CA LYS A 56 -3.07 9.46 14.91
C LYS A 56 -4.42 8.87 15.26
N GLU A 57 -5.36 8.90 14.31
CA GLU A 57 -6.70 8.34 14.51
C GLU A 57 -6.64 6.83 14.75
N ALA A 58 -5.80 6.10 14.01
CA ALA A 58 -5.59 4.67 14.18
C ALA A 58 -4.77 4.29 15.43
N GLY A 59 -4.18 5.26 16.13
CA GLY A 59 -3.29 5.02 17.27
C GLY A 59 -2.00 4.28 16.90
N VAL A 60 -1.45 4.55 15.70
CA VAL A 60 -0.25 3.90 15.16
C VAL A 60 0.88 4.92 14.94
N ASP A 61 2.12 4.45 14.91
CA ASP A 61 3.26 5.31 14.63
C ASP A 61 3.17 5.86 13.20
N PRO A 62 3.38 7.17 12.96
CA PRO A 62 3.41 7.73 11.61
C PRO A 62 4.41 7.05 10.67
N ARG A 63 5.49 6.46 11.20
CA ARG A 63 6.42 5.63 10.44
C ARG A 63 5.73 4.43 9.81
N ASP A 64 4.92 3.70 10.59
CA ASP A 64 4.25 2.48 10.10
C ASP A 64 3.25 2.83 9.01
N MET A 65 2.51 3.93 9.19
CA MET A 65 1.63 4.46 8.15
C MET A 65 2.40 4.84 6.88
N PHE A 66 3.56 5.48 7.02
CA PHE A 66 4.39 5.85 5.87
C PHE A 66 4.91 4.62 5.13
N ILE A 67 5.43 3.60 5.85
CA ILE A 67 5.90 2.36 5.24
C ILE A 67 4.77 1.67 4.47
N ALA A 68 3.58 1.57 5.06
CA ALA A 68 2.43 0.98 4.40
C ALA A 68 2.00 1.73 3.12
N LEU A 69 2.09 3.07 3.12
CA LEU A 69 1.83 3.88 1.92
C LEU A 69 2.84 3.59 0.81
N VAL A 70 4.13 3.49 1.16
CA VAL A 70 5.21 3.18 0.21
C VAL A 70 5.00 1.80 -0.42
N GLU A 71 4.66 0.80 0.39
CA GLU A 71 4.36 -0.55 -0.11
C GLU A 71 3.15 -0.56 -1.04
N GLU A 72 2.08 0.14 -0.68
CA GLU A 72 0.86 0.22 -1.49
C GLU A 72 1.09 0.97 -2.80
N GLU A 73 1.91 2.02 -2.78
CA GLU A 73 2.32 2.74 -3.99
C GLU A 73 3.20 1.86 -4.89
N ALA A 74 4.14 1.10 -4.32
CA ALA A 74 4.98 0.16 -5.06
C ALA A 74 4.16 -0.93 -5.77
N LYS A 75 3.14 -1.47 -5.08
CA LYS A 75 2.17 -2.41 -5.68
C LYS A 75 1.43 -1.77 -6.85
N LYS A 76 0.89 -0.55 -6.68
CA LYS A 76 0.15 0.17 -7.74
C LYS A 76 1.00 0.48 -8.96
N LYS A 77 2.25 0.89 -8.76
CA LYS A 77 3.16 1.19 -9.88
C LYS A 77 3.56 -0.08 -10.66
N GLY A 78 3.21 -1.26 -10.14
CA GLY A 78 3.55 -2.55 -10.75
C GLY A 78 5.06 -2.70 -10.92
N LEU A 79 5.84 -2.04 -10.05
CA LEU A 79 7.29 -1.95 -10.22
C LEU A 79 7.91 -3.34 -10.24
N THR A 80 7.47 -4.21 -9.34
CA THR A 80 7.84 -5.62 -9.29
C THR A 80 7.40 -6.40 -10.54
N ALA A 81 6.20 -6.16 -11.05
CA ALA A 81 5.71 -6.82 -12.27
C ALA A 81 6.50 -6.40 -13.52
N LYS A 82 6.81 -5.10 -13.65
CA LYS A 82 7.62 -4.56 -14.75
C LYS A 82 9.07 -5.05 -14.70
N ILE A 83 9.65 -5.12 -13.50
CA ILE A 83 10.99 -5.70 -13.28
C ILE A 83 10.99 -7.19 -13.67
N ALA A 84 10.00 -7.96 -13.22
CA ALA A 84 9.88 -9.37 -13.57
C ALA A 84 9.71 -9.60 -15.08
N GLU A 85 8.90 -8.78 -15.75
CA GLU A 85 8.72 -8.84 -17.20
C GLU A 85 10.02 -8.53 -17.95
N GLY A 86 10.77 -7.51 -17.50
CA GLY A 86 12.08 -7.17 -18.03
C GLY A 86 13.09 -8.31 -17.89
N PHE A 87 13.19 -8.90 -16.69
CA PHE A 87 14.04 -10.07 -16.44
C PHE A 87 13.65 -11.26 -17.33
N LYS A 88 12.34 -11.55 -17.47
CA LYS A 88 11.85 -12.63 -18.35
C LYS A 88 12.28 -12.41 -19.80
N LYS A 89 12.20 -11.17 -20.31
CA LYS A 89 12.67 -10.82 -21.67
C LYS A 89 14.17 -11.04 -21.83
N LEU A 90 14.98 -10.62 -20.85
CA LEU A 90 16.44 -10.80 -20.87
C LEU A 90 16.83 -12.28 -20.82
N VAL A 91 16.19 -13.06 -19.96
CA VAL A 91 16.38 -14.51 -19.87
C VAL A 91 16.00 -15.18 -21.19
N LEU A 92 14.88 -14.82 -21.82
CA LEU A 92 14.49 -15.38 -23.12
C LEU A 92 15.48 -15.01 -24.23
N LEU A 93 15.98 -13.77 -24.25
CA LEU A 93 16.94 -13.29 -25.25
C LEU A 93 18.30 -13.98 -25.14
N ALA A 94 18.75 -14.24 -23.90
CA ALA A 94 20.02 -14.91 -23.63
C ALA A 94 20.05 -16.38 -24.08
N LYS A 95 18.90 -16.97 -24.48
CA LYS A 95 18.74 -18.39 -24.84
C LYS A 95 19.50 -19.34 -23.89
N PRO A 96 19.35 -19.19 -22.57
CA PRO A 96 20.05 -20.04 -21.62
C PRO A 96 19.61 -21.49 -21.81
N ARG A 97 20.51 -22.43 -21.52
CA ARG A 97 20.16 -23.85 -21.53
C ARG A 97 18.99 -24.08 -20.56
N ARG A 98 18.02 -24.91 -20.99
CA ARG A 98 16.71 -25.07 -20.33
C ARG A 98 16.80 -25.59 -18.88
N ASP A 99 17.89 -26.26 -18.54
CA ASP A 99 18.28 -26.78 -17.23
C ASP A 99 18.67 -25.70 -16.21
N LEU A 100 18.96 -24.47 -16.66
CA LEU A 100 19.34 -23.34 -15.78
C LEU A 100 18.18 -22.36 -15.50
N ILE A 101 16.99 -22.64 -16.02
CA ILE A 101 15.79 -21.83 -15.77
C ILE A 101 15.01 -22.50 -14.63
N PRO A 102 14.87 -21.87 -13.44
CA PRO A 102 14.06 -22.44 -12.37
C PRO A 102 12.62 -22.61 -12.87
N ALA A 103 11.94 -23.68 -12.47
CA ALA A 103 10.50 -23.81 -12.69
C ALA A 103 9.80 -22.93 -11.64
N TRP A 104 9.14 -21.86 -12.09
CA TRP A 104 8.31 -20.98 -11.27
C TRP A 104 6.84 -21.33 -11.51
#